data_AF-A0A364LET0-F1
#
_entry.id   AF-A0A364LET0-F1
#
_cell.length_a   1.000
_cell.length_b   1.000
_cell.length_c   1.000
_cell.angle_alpha   90.00
_cell.angle_beta   90.00
_cell.angle_gamma   90.00
#
_symmetry.space_group_name_H-M   'P 1'
#
loop_
_entity.id
_entity.type
_entity.pdbx_description
1 polymer ?
#
loop_
_entity_poly.entity_id
_entity_poly.type
_entity_poly.pdbx_seq_one_letter_code
_entity_poly.pdbx_strand_id
1 'polypeptide(L)'
;MQFLSSYNNDVGEIEQAVASLQEKDQKIRSLTMTIMELKRSNNEEIQGLKAEAVEAATRWAELEHQKARFKEGQEALKKQIEQEKVKQTSFIQQQERKFEKKLEEERDKLVKANASQFERLKRENTKLNEKIGTLTEEKVQIEKTLKLYVQNSNALESQVDELKLRYPTQSLPIEHYEEKLSRIRQKIQAIAQHFLSNLPPDNEFNIEETQKEFHHMNSILGTISLSASVTSKFLRVRGAQCTIVHAIHKLFWQPFYITTQPLSHETTAILSQITHALAGEDRHTESLWRFLSFKGLETRTSQDIHVEETGIMGFLRRLIPAKEHRAFEDELREILQESIRFWNELKRDSCLVEFDLQPPAVCSPGWVAEDCPELEDVNVKSKEDSAHKPTIQQSWCLFPKIIFHPVDAKKIIVSGYAVFVDSRAFRENCDEIRRHEEEIAQVRMNLVRRPTLRAAAVSPST
;
A
#
# COMPACT_ATOMS: atom_id res chain seq x y z
N MET A 1 -43.28 188.13 -119.94
CA MET A 1 -42.41 187.10 -120.56
C MET A 1 -41.35 186.78 -119.51
N GLN A 2 -41.13 185.59 -118.93
CA GLN A 2 -41.28 184.15 -119.26
C GLN A 2 -41.26 183.42 -117.88
N PHE A 3 -42.15 182.54 -117.44
CA PHE A 3 -42.74 181.34 -118.06
C PHE A 3 -41.69 180.60 -118.90
N LEU A 4 -40.84 179.75 -118.29
CA LEU A 4 -40.34 178.48 -118.89
C LEU A 4 -39.22 177.72 -118.12
N SER A 5 -38.57 178.22 -117.06
CA SER A 5 -37.44 177.47 -116.46
C SER A 5 -37.82 176.41 -115.39
N SER A 6 -39.09 176.29 -115.01
CA SER A 6 -39.57 175.40 -113.93
C SER A 6 -39.82 173.94 -114.36
N TYR A 7 -39.61 173.57 -115.63
CA TYR A 7 -40.06 172.27 -116.15
C TYR A 7 -38.96 171.21 -116.33
N ASN A 8 -37.67 171.58 -116.22
CA ASN A 8 -36.56 170.65 -116.51
C ASN A 8 -35.96 169.94 -115.28
N ASN A 9 -36.37 170.29 -114.06
CA ASN A 9 -35.84 169.65 -112.85
C ASN A 9 -36.70 168.45 -112.39
N ASP A 10 -38.02 168.47 -112.66
CA ASP A 10 -38.96 167.44 -112.20
C ASP A 10 -38.88 166.13 -112.99
N VAL A 11 -38.29 166.13 -114.19
CA VAL A 11 -38.13 164.93 -115.03
C VAL A 11 -36.94 164.06 -114.55
N GLY A 12 -35.89 164.67 -114.00
CA GLY A 12 -34.71 163.94 -113.52
C GLY A 12 -34.97 163.08 -112.29
N GLU A 13 -35.86 163.51 -111.39
CA GLU A 13 -36.19 162.75 -110.17
C GLU A 13 -37.07 161.51 -110.45
N ILE A 14 -37.88 161.55 -111.52
CA ILE A 14 -38.76 160.44 -111.90
C ILE A 14 -37.95 159.30 -112.56
N GLU A 15 -36.96 159.62 -113.40
CA GLU A 15 -36.10 158.62 -114.03
C GLU A 15 -35.25 157.85 -113.02
N GLN A 16 -34.81 158.51 -111.94
CA GLN A 16 -34.04 157.88 -110.87
C GLN A 16 -34.89 156.93 -110.00
N ALA A 17 -36.18 157.22 -109.81
CA ALA A 17 -37.11 156.37 -109.05
C ALA A 17 -37.47 155.07 -109.80
N VAL A 18 -37.56 155.11 -111.14
CA VAL A 18 -37.88 153.94 -111.96
C VAL A 18 -36.71 152.93 -111.99
N ALA A 19 -35.47 153.41 -112.07
CA ALA A 19 -34.28 152.56 -112.02
C ALA A 19 -34.17 151.79 -110.68
N SER A 20 -34.49 152.44 -109.56
CA SER A 20 -34.50 151.82 -108.22
C SER A 20 -35.56 150.72 -108.05
N LEU A 21 -36.69 150.84 -108.73
CA LEU A 21 -37.77 149.85 -108.73
C LEU A 21 -37.40 148.58 -109.54
N GLN A 22 -36.70 148.74 -110.67
CA GLN A 22 -36.26 147.60 -111.48
C GLN A 22 -35.21 146.73 -110.75
N GLU A 23 -34.30 147.33 -109.99
CA GLU A 23 -33.28 146.59 -109.22
C GLU A 23 -33.91 145.75 -108.09
N LYS A 24 -34.95 146.28 -107.42
CA LYS A 24 -35.68 145.55 -106.36
C LYS A 24 -36.47 144.37 -106.93
N ASP A 25 -37.05 144.50 -108.12
CA ASP A 25 -37.84 143.45 -108.75
C ASP A 25 -36.97 142.26 -109.21
N GLN A 26 -35.75 142.55 -109.66
CA GLN A 26 -34.76 141.53 -110.02
C GLN A 26 -34.26 140.75 -108.80
N LYS A 27 -34.14 141.41 -107.64
CA LYS A 27 -33.71 140.78 -106.38
C LYS A 27 -34.77 139.84 -105.80
N ILE A 28 -36.06 140.18 -105.92
CA ILE A 28 -37.18 139.32 -105.49
C ILE A 28 -37.18 138.00 -106.28
N ARG A 29 -37.01 138.04 -107.61
CA ARG A 29 -36.99 136.83 -108.44
C ARG A 29 -35.86 135.86 -108.07
N SER A 30 -34.67 136.38 -107.71
CA SER A 30 -33.55 135.52 -107.29
C SER A 30 -33.83 134.79 -105.97
N LEU A 31 -34.45 135.48 -105.00
CA LEU A 31 -34.77 134.91 -103.68
C LEU A 31 -35.87 133.84 -103.76
N THR A 32 -36.84 134.00 -104.67
CA THR A 32 -37.91 133.02 -104.86
C THR A 32 -37.38 131.67 -105.39
N MET A 33 -36.40 131.68 -106.31
CA MET A 33 -35.78 130.42 -106.78
C MET A 33 -35.00 129.69 -105.67
N THR A 34 -34.19 130.41 -104.89
CA THR A 34 -33.44 129.79 -103.78
C THR A 34 -34.33 129.17 -102.71
N ILE A 35 -35.53 129.71 -102.48
CA ILE A 35 -36.50 129.14 -101.52
C ILE A 35 -37.13 127.85 -102.03
N MET A 36 -37.36 127.71 -103.35
CA MET A 36 -37.91 126.47 -103.93
C MET A 36 -36.90 125.32 -103.86
N GLU A 37 -35.62 125.58 -104.11
CA GLU A 37 -34.58 124.55 -104.10
C GLU A 37 -34.29 124.03 -102.67
N LEU A 38 -34.25 124.92 -101.67
CA LEU A 38 -34.11 124.54 -100.26
C LEU A 38 -35.31 123.72 -99.74
N LYS A 39 -36.53 124.03 -100.19
CA LYS A 39 -37.72 123.25 -99.82
C LYS A 39 -37.68 121.84 -100.38
N ARG A 40 -37.13 121.64 -101.59
CA ARG A 40 -37.02 120.32 -102.20
C ARG A 40 -35.97 119.46 -101.49
N SER A 41 -34.78 120.00 -101.23
CA SER A 41 -33.70 119.28 -100.55
C SER A 41 -34.08 118.83 -99.13
N ASN A 42 -34.78 119.68 -98.37
CA ASN A 42 -35.17 119.36 -96.99
C ASN A 42 -36.25 118.27 -96.92
N ASN A 43 -37.06 118.09 -97.97
CA ASN A 43 -38.14 117.12 -97.97
C ASN A 43 -37.64 115.69 -98.25
N GLU A 44 -36.58 115.54 -99.06
CA GLU A 44 -35.94 114.25 -99.35
C GLU A 44 -35.18 113.71 -98.12
N GLU A 45 -34.52 114.57 -97.34
CA GLU A 45 -33.78 114.19 -96.11
C GLU A 45 -34.72 113.76 -94.97
N ILE A 46 -35.88 114.43 -94.82
CA ILE A 46 -36.91 114.07 -93.83
C ILE A 46 -37.53 112.69 -94.12
N GLN A 47 -37.66 112.30 -95.40
CA GLN A 47 -38.18 110.98 -95.73
C GLN A 47 -37.18 109.85 -95.46
N GLY A 48 -35.88 110.08 -95.70
CA GLY A 48 -34.82 109.11 -95.37
C GLY A 48 -34.74 108.80 -93.87
N LEU A 49 -34.74 109.85 -93.03
CA LEU A 49 -34.67 109.70 -91.57
C LEU A 49 -35.90 109.01 -90.96
N LYS A 50 -37.08 109.14 -91.58
CA LYS A 50 -38.29 108.44 -91.12
C LYS A 50 -38.24 106.94 -91.37
N ALA A 51 -37.62 106.49 -92.46
CA ALA A 51 -37.52 105.06 -92.77
C ALA A 51 -36.55 104.35 -91.80
N GLU A 52 -35.39 104.95 -91.51
CA GLU A 52 -34.41 104.38 -90.56
C GLU A 52 -34.94 104.33 -89.13
N ALA A 53 -35.75 105.32 -88.70
CA ALA A 53 -36.36 105.32 -87.37
C ALA A 53 -37.35 104.16 -87.16
N VAL A 54 -38.08 103.74 -88.21
CA VAL A 54 -39.05 102.63 -88.12
C VAL A 54 -38.33 101.28 -88.07
N GLU A 55 -37.24 101.09 -88.82
CA GLU A 55 -36.45 99.86 -88.79
C GLU A 55 -35.70 99.69 -87.46
N ALA A 56 -35.20 100.79 -86.88
CA ALA A 56 -34.57 100.77 -85.56
C ALA A 56 -35.57 100.39 -84.46
N ALA A 57 -36.80 100.90 -84.51
CA ALA A 57 -37.84 100.61 -83.52
C ALA A 57 -38.28 99.14 -83.51
N THR A 58 -38.39 98.52 -84.68
CA THR A 58 -38.79 97.11 -84.81
C THR A 58 -37.71 96.15 -84.30
N ARG A 59 -36.42 96.39 -84.62
CA ARG A 59 -35.30 95.60 -84.07
C ARG A 59 -35.18 95.74 -82.55
N TRP A 60 -35.47 96.92 -82.01
CA TRP A 60 -35.47 97.13 -80.56
C TRP A 60 -36.56 96.32 -79.85
N ALA A 61 -37.77 96.26 -80.42
CA ALA A 61 -38.86 95.48 -79.84
C ALA A 61 -38.58 93.96 -79.82
N GLU A 62 -37.97 93.42 -80.88
CA GLU A 62 -37.57 92.00 -80.98
C GLU A 62 -36.52 91.63 -79.92
N LEU A 63 -35.50 92.48 -79.74
CA LEU A 63 -34.46 92.29 -78.73
C LEU A 63 -35.01 92.34 -77.30
N GLU A 64 -35.93 93.26 -77.02
CA GLU A 64 -36.54 93.37 -75.70
C GLU A 64 -37.39 92.12 -75.38
N HIS A 65 -38.08 91.55 -76.37
CA HIS A 65 -38.84 90.32 -76.22
C HIS A 65 -37.92 89.10 -75.97
N GLN A 66 -36.78 89.00 -76.67
CA GLN A 66 -35.82 87.92 -76.44
C GLN A 66 -35.15 88.02 -75.05
N LYS A 67 -34.82 89.24 -74.63
CA LYS A 67 -34.26 89.53 -73.30
C LYS A 67 -35.23 89.15 -72.19
N ALA A 68 -36.52 89.41 -72.35
CA ALA A 68 -37.55 89.00 -71.40
C ALA A 68 -37.64 87.47 -71.26
N ARG A 69 -37.67 86.73 -72.37
CA ARG A 69 -37.68 85.24 -72.34
C ARG A 69 -36.43 84.64 -71.71
N PHE A 70 -35.26 85.21 -71.99
CA PHE A 70 -34.01 84.72 -71.41
C PHE A 70 -33.97 84.94 -69.89
N LYS A 71 -34.52 86.08 -69.42
CA LYS A 71 -34.63 86.39 -68.00
C LYS A 71 -35.60 85.46 -67.27
N GLU A 72 -36.77 85.17 -67.85
CA GLU A 72 -37.70 84.17 -67.29
C GLU A 72 -37.08 82.76 -67.23
N GLY A 73 -36.38 82.33 -68.30
CA GLY A 73 -35.69 81.05 -68.31
C GLY A 73 -34.58 80.96 -67.26
N GLN A 74 -33.84 82.05 -67.05
CA GLN A 74 -32.79 82.12 -66.03
C GLN A 74 -33.37 82.08 -64.60
N GLU A 75 -34.50 82.74 -64.36
CA GLU A 75 -35.18 82.72 -63.05
C GLU A 75 -35.81 81.35 -62.75
N ALA A 76 -36.41 80.69 -63.74
CA ALA A 76 -36.94 79.34 -63.60
C ALA A 76 -35.84 78.32 -63.28
N LEU A 77 -34.71 78.38 -63.99
CA LEU A 77 -33.57 77.50 -63.74
C LEU A 77 -32.95 77.74 -62.36
N LYS A 78 -32.82 79.01 -61.93
CA LYS A 78 -32.37 79.34 -60.56
C LYS A 78 -33.29 78.75 -59.50
N LYS A 79 -34.62 78.86 -59.67
CA LYS A 79 -35.59 78.26 -58.74
C LYS A 79 -35.46 76.74 -58.69
N GLN A 80 -35.24 76.09 -59.83
CA GLN A 80 -35.08 74.63 -59.89
C GLN A 80 -33.80 74.16 -59.21
N ILE A 81 -32.67 74.86 -59.44
CA ILE A 81 -31.40 74.59 -58.75
C ILE A 81 -31.55 74.77 -57.25
N GLU A 82 -32.22 75.82 -56.80
CA GLU A 82 -32.41 76.08 -55.37
C GLU A 82 -33.28 75.01 -54.70
N GLN A 83 -34.38 74.61 -55.35
CA GLN A 83 -35.23 73.52 -54.87
C GLN A 83 -34.47 72.19 -54.79
N GLU A 84 -33.64 71.88 -55.79
CA GLU A 84 -32.85 70.65 -55.80
C GLU A 84 -31.74 70.67 -54.74
N LYS A 85 -31.09 71.83 -54.52
CA LYS A 85 -30.14 72.01 -53.42
C LYS A 85 -30.78 71.80 -52.06
N VAL A 86 -31.98 72.36 -51.83
CA VAL A 86 -32.70 72.17 -50.57
C VAL A 86 -33.07 70.69 -50.36
N LYS A 87 -33.53 69.99 -51.42
CA LYS A 87 -33.81 68.55 -51.37
C LYS A 87 -32.56 67.71 -51.07
N GLN A 88 -31.45 67.97 -51.76
CA GLN A 88 -30.20 67.26 -51.51
C GLN A 88 -29.68 67.51 -50.09
N THR A 89 -29.71 68.77 -49.64
CA THR A 89 -29.23 69.14 -48.30
C THR A 89 -30.07 68.47 -47.21
N SER A 90 -31.40 68.50 -47.35
CA SER A 90 -32.31 67.83 -46.40
C SER A 90 -32.14 66.30 -46.40
N PHE A 91 -31.90 65.68 -47.57
CA PHE A 91 -31.63 64.25 -47.66
C PHE A 91 -30.30 63.87 -46.99
N ILE A 92 -29.23 64.64 -47.24
CA ILE A 92 -27.92 64.43 -46.62
C ILE A 92 -28.02 64.57 -45.10
N GLN A 93 -28.64 65.65 -44.60
CA GLN A 93 -28.83 65.84 -43.17
C GLN A 93 -29.66 64.71 -42.52
N GLN A 94 -30.64 64.17 -43.24
CA GLN A 94 -31.42 63.04 -42.74
C GLN A 94 -30.61 61.75 -42.69
N GLN A 95 -29.71 61.52 -43.65
CA GLN A 95 -28.78 60.38 -43.66
C GLN A 95 -27.74 60.51 -42.56
N GLU A 96 -27.12 61.68 -42.39
CA GLU A 96 -26.16 61.97 -41.32
C GLU A 96 -26.77 61.69 -39.94
N ARG A 97 -27.97 62.21 -39.66
CA ARG A 97 -28.66 61.92 -38.39
C ARG A 97 -28.96 60.43 -38.18
N LYS A 98 -29.29 59.69 -39.26
CA LYS A 98 -29.53 58.23 -39.17
C LYS A 98 -28.25 57.47 -38.91
N PHE A 99 -27.14 57.86 -39.55
CA PHE A 99 -25.83 57.24 -39.34
C PHE A 99 -25.29 57.53 -37.94
N GLU A 100 -25.40 58.77 -37.48
CA GLU A 100 -24.93 59.17 -36.16
C GLU A 100 -25.72 58.48 -35.06
N LYS A 101 -27.05 58.37 -35.20
CA LYS A 101 -27.87 57.60 -34.26
C LYS A 101 -27.50 56.12 -34.22
N LYS A 102 -27.21 55.50 -35.37
CA LYS A 102 -26.75 54.09 -35.43
C LYS A 102 -25.40 53.90 -34.75
N LEU A 103 -24.46 54.82 -34.98
CA LEU A 103 -23.14 54.81 -34.35
C LEU A 103 -23.23 54.96 -32.84
N GLU A 104 -24.07 55.87 -32.33
CA GLU A 104 -24.29 56.05 -30.89
C GLU A 104 -24.91 54.77 -30.28
N GLU A 105 -25.92 54.17 -30.94
CA GLU A 105 -26.54 52.92 -30.49
C GLU A 105 -25.57 51.74 -30.49
N GLU A 106 -24.69 51.63 -31.49
CA GLU A 106 -23.65 50.59 -31.54
C GLU A 106 -22.57 50.82 -30.47
N ARG A 107 -22.13 52.06 -30.27
CA ARG A 107 -21.16 52.42 -29.22
C ARG A 107 -21.74 52.06 -27.86
N ASP A 108 -22.97 52.44 -27.58
CA ASP A 108 -23.60 52.18 -26.29
C ASP A 108 -23.83 50.68 -26.04
N LYS A 109 -24.15 49.90 -27.08
CA LYS A 109 -24.21 48.43 -26.99
C LYS A 109 -22.83 47.83 -26.68
N LEU A 110 -21.78 48.28 -27.38
CA LEU A 110 -20.41 47.83 -27.13
C LEU A 110 -19.93 48.18 -25.72
N VAL A 111 -20.15 49.42 -25.27
CA VAL A 111 -19.78 49.87 -23.92
C VAL A 111 -20.51 49.04 -22.86
N LYS A 112 -21.82 48.81 -23.00
CA LYS A 112 -22.59 47.98 -22.05
C LYS A 112 -22.11 46.53 -22.05
N ALA A 113 -21.85 45.95 -23.22
CA ALA A 113 -21.34 44.58 -23.34
C ALA A 113 -19.96 44.46 -22.66
N ASN A 114 -19.03 45.36 -22.95
CA ASN A 114 -17.69 45.36 -22.35
C ASN A 114 -17.73 45.58 -20.83
N ALA A 115 -18.55 46.52 -20.35
CA ALA A 115 -18.72 46.75 -18.91
C ALA A 115 -19.25 45.49 -18.20
N SER A 116 -20.22 44.80 -18.81
CA SER A 116 -20.76 43.56 -18.25
C SER A 116 -19.74 42.40 -18.23
N GLN A 117 -18.93 42.28 -19.28
CA GLN A 117 -17.84 41.30 -19.34
C GLN A 117 -16.75 41.60 -18.32
N PHE A 118 -16.37 42.88 -18.20
CA PHE A 118 -15.36 43.30 -17.23
C PHE A 118 -15.80 43.00 -15.79
N GLU A 119 -17.05 43.32 -15.43
CA GLU A 119 -17.59 43.02 -14.11
C GLU A 119 -17.67 41.51 -13.85
N ARG A 120 -18.01 40.71 -14.87
CA ARG A 120 -17.99 39.25 -14.75
C ARG A 120 -16.58 38.72 -14.50
N LEU A 121 -15.60 39.13 -15.32
CA LEU A 121 -14.20 38.73 -15.18
C LEU A 121 -13.62 39.17 -13.83
N LYS A 122 -13.98 40.36 -13.35
CA LYS A 122 -13.58 40.85 -12.03
C LYS A 122 -14.08 39.93 -10.91
N ARG A 123 -15.35 39.52 -10.95
CA ARG A 123 -15.92 38.57 -9.97
C ARG A 123 -15.31 37.17 -10.07
N GLU A 124 -15.00 36.70 -11.28
CA GLU A 124 -14.33 35.41 -11.48
C GLU A 124 -12.89 35.46 -10.92
N ASN A 125 -12.18 36.57 -11.13
CA ASN A 125 -10.83 36.77 -10.62
C ASN A 125 -10.80 36.84 -9.08
N THR A 126 -11.75 37.55 -8.45
CA THR A 126 -11.84 37.56 -6.97
C THR A 126 -12.12 36.17 -6.41
N LYS A 127 -13.04 35.40 -7.02
CA LYS A 127 -13.33 34.01 -6.60
C LYS A 127 -12.11 33.09 -6.76
N LEU A 128 -11.35 33.24 -7.84
CA LEU A 128 -10.13 32.46 -8.06
C LEU A 128 -9.06 32.81 -7.02
N ASN A 129 -8.88 34.09 -6.69
CA ASN A 129 -7.92 34.51 -5.66
C ASN A 129 -8.29 34.00 -4.28
N GLU A 130 -9.58 34.03 -3.91
CA GLU A 130 -10.08 33.42 -2.67
C GLU A 130 -9.77 31.92 -2.64
N LYS A 131 -10.05 31.19 -3.73
CA LYS A 131 -9.79 29.76 -3.84
C LYS A 131 -8.29 29.41 -3.80
N ILE A 132 -7.44 30.26 -4.38
CA ILE A 132 -5.98 30.11 -4.26
C ILE A 132 -5.54 30.32 -2.81
N GLY A 133 -6.11 31.31 -2.11
CA GLY A 133 -5.88 31.53 -0.68
C GLY A 133 -6.21 30.29 0.15
N THR A 134 -7.42 29.75 0.01
CA THR A 134 -7.86 28.55 0.76
C THR A 134 -7.00 27.33 0.45
N LEU A 135 -6.69 27.06 -0.82
CA LEU A 135 -5.85 25.92 -1.21
C LEU A 135 -4.41 26.06 -0.68
N THR A 136 -3.90 27.29 -0.60
CA THR A 136 -2.57 27.55 -0.04
C THR A 136 -2.54 27.30 1.46
N GLU A 137 -3.58 27.72 2.19
CA GLU A 137 -3.73 27.43 3.62
C GLU A 137 -3.88 25.92 3.88
N GLU A 138 -4.72 25.22 3.10
CA GLU A 138 -4.87 23.77 3.17
C GLU A 138 -3.54 23.05 2.92
N LYS A 139 -2.78 23.47 1.90
CA LYS A 139 -1.45 22.91 1.61
C LYS A 139 -0.50 23.07 2.79
N VAL A 140 -0.43 24.27 3.39
CA VAL A 140 0.42 24.52 4.57
C VAL A 140 -0.01 23.63 5.75
N GLN A 141 -1.31 23.42 5.94
CA GLN A 141 -1.81 22.58 7.02
C GLN A 141 -1.50 21.09 6.77
N ILE A 142 -1.62 20.62 5.53
CA ILE A 142 -1.23 19.26 5.13
C ILE A 142 0.27 19.05 5.34
N GLU A 143 1.11 20.00 4.93
CA GLU A 143 2.57 19.91 5.11
C GLU A 143 2.97 19.84 6.59
N LYS A 144 2.33 20.64 7.46
CA LYS A 144 2.53 20.55 8.92
C LYS A 144 2.13 19.18 9.46
N THR A 145 0.98 18.67 9.03
CA THR A 145 0.47 17.37 9.48
C THR A 145 1.37 16.22 9.01
N LEU A 146 1.83 16.26 7.77
CA LEU A 146 2.77 15.27 7.22
C LEU A 146 4.07 15.26 8.01
N LYS A 147 4.60 16.44 8.37
CA LYS A 147 5.81 16.55 9.18
C LYS A 147 5.64 15.90 10.56
N LEU A 148 4.48 16.10 11.21
CA LEU A 148 4.15 15.43 12.47
C LEU A 148 4.07 13.91 12.32
N TYR A 149 3.43 13.41 11.26
CA TYR A 149 3.37 11.96 10.99
C TYR A 149 4.75 11.34 10.78
N VAL A 150 5.62 11.99 10.01
CA VAL A 150 6.99 11.52 9.78
C VAL A 150 7.78 11.49 11.10
N GLN A 151 7.65 12.54 11.93
CA GLN A 151 8.30 12.58 13.24
C GLN A 151 7.81 11.46 14.16
N ASN A 152 6.50 11.22 14.22
CA ASN A 152 5.92 10.14 15.01
C ASN A 152 6.34 8.76 14.51
N SER A 153 6.39 8.57 13.18
CA SER A 153 6.85 7.31 12.58
C SER A 153 8.29 7.01 12.98
N ASN A 154 9.19 8.00 12.86
CA ASN A 154 10.59 7.83 13.25
C ASN A 154 10.76 7.57 14.75
N ALA A 155 9.94 8.21 15.60
CA ALA A 155 9.95 7.99 17.04
C ALA A 155 9.46 6.57 17.40
N LEU A 156 8.41 6.09 16.74
CA LEU A 156 7.91 4.72 16.90
C LEU A 156 8.94 3.69 16.43
N GLU A 157 9.57 3.92 15.28
CA GLU A 157 10.63 3.05 14.76
C GLU A 157 11.82 2.99 15.72
N SER A 158 12.24 4.13 16.27
CA SER A 158 13.27 4.19 17.31
C SER A 158 12.88 3.44 18.59
N GLN A 159 11.61 3.52 19.02
CA GLN A 159 11.11 2.76 20.16
C GLN A 159 11.08 1.25 19.88
N VAL A 160 10.71 0.84 18.66
CA VAL A 160 10.75 -0.56 18.24
C VAL A 160 12.19 -1.08 18.26
N ASP A 161 13.14 -0.31 17.75
CA ASP A 161 14.56 -0.69 17.79
C ASP A 161 15.11 -0.74 19.22
N GLU A 162 14.75 0.20 20.09
CA GLU A 162 15.09 0.16 21.51
C GLU A 162 14.53 -1.10 22.19
N LEU A 163 13.27 -1.46 21.89
CA LEU A 163 12.63 -2.66 22.43
C LEU A 163 13.28 -3.95 21.92
N LYS A 164 13.60 -4.03 20.62
CA LYS A 164 14.36 -5.15 20.04
C LYS A 164 15.74 -5.29 20.69
N LEU A 165 16.41 -4.16 20.97
CA LEU A 165 17.71 -4.16 21.63
C LEU A 165 17.63 -4.54 23.11
N ARG A 166 16.55 -4.15 23.80
CA ARG A 166 16.30 -4.48 25.21
C ARG A 166 15.91 -5.95 25.40
N TYR A 167 15.24 -6.55 24.42
CA TYR A 167 14.75 -7.93 24.46
C TYR A 167 15.17 -8.70 23.20
N PRO A 168 16.47 -9.00 23.02
CA PRO A 168 16.91 -9.78 21.89
C PRO A 168 16.36 -11.20 22.02
N THR A 169 15.35 -11.53 21.23
CA THR A 169 14.98 -12.92 21.00
C THR A 169 16.10 -13.58 20.21
N GLN A 170 16.63 -14.67 20.75
CA GLN A 170 17.66 -15.44 20.06
C GLN A 170 16.99 -16.16 18.88
N SER A 171 17.67 -16.26 17.75
CA SER A 171 17.23 -17.08 16.61
C SER A 171 18.42 -17.86 16.12
N LEU A 172 18.71 -18.97 16.79
CA LEU A 172 19.77 -19.88 16.39
C LEU A 172 19.30 -20.78 15.23
N PRO A 173 20.21 -21.18 14.33
CA PRO A 173 19.90 -22.20 13.33
C PRO A 173 19.43 -23.49 13.99
N ILE A 174 18.44 -24.17 13.38
CA ILE A 174 17.87 -25.39 13.95
C ILE A 174 18.92 -26.51 14.04
N GLU A 175 19.89 -26.51 13.13
CA GLU A 175 21.03 -27.42 13.11
C GLU A 175 21.85 -27.39 14.42
N HIS A 176 21.93 -26.22 15.07
CA HIS A 176 22.58 -26.09 16.39
C HIS A 176 21.85 -26.89 17.47
N TYR A 177 20.52 -26.86 17.45
CA TYR A 177 19.70 -27.64 18.38
C TYR A 177 19.74 -29.12 18.06
N GLU A 178 19.72 -29.50 16.79
CA GLU A 178 19.85 -30.89 16.34
C GLU A 178 21.16 -31.52 16.80
N GLU A 179 22.28 -30.81 16.67
CA GLU A 179 23.59 -31.29 17.14
C GLU A 179 23.60 -31.54 18.66
N LYS A 180 23.04 -30.61 19.43
CA LYS A 180 22.94 -30.74 20.89
C LYS A 180 22.06 -31.90 21.31
N LEU A 181 20.89 -32.04 20.67
CA LEU A 181 19.98 -33.15 20.92
C LEU A 181 20.62 -34.50 20.58
N SER A 182 21.35 -34.56 19.46
CA SER A 182 22.11 -35.75 19.06
C SER A 182 23.18 -36.11 20.10
N ARG A 183 23.91 -35.11 20.62
CA ARG A 183 24.91 -35.32 21.67
C ARG A 183 24.30 -35.84 22.98
N ILE A 184 23.19 -35.25 23.43
CA ILE A 184 22.47 -35.69 24.62
C ILE A 184 21.99 -37.14 24.43
N ARG A 185 21.38 -37.45 23.28
CA ARG A 185 20.95 -38.81 22.93
C ARG A 185 22.12 -39.80 22.99
N GLN A 186 23.24 -39.48 22.34
CA GLN A 186 24.42 -40.33 22.32
C GLN A 186 24.97 -40.60 23.73
N LYS A 187 25.00 -39.58 24.59
CA LYS A 187 25.42 -39.75 25.99
C LYS A 187 24.47 -40.62 26.80
N ILE A 188 23.16 -40.44 26.63
CA ILE A 188 22.15 -41.30 27.27
C ILE A 188 22.31 -42.75 26.80
N GLN A 189 22.57 -42.95 25.51
CA GLN A 189 22.84 -44.27 24.95
C GLN A 189 24.12 -44.87 25.54
N ALA A 190 25.21 -44.08 25.61
CA ALA A 190 26.50 -44.51 26.11
C ALA A 190 26.46 -44.90 27.59
N ILE A 191 25.86 -44.07 28.45
CA ILE A 191 25.74 -44.36 29.89
C ILE A 191 24.89 -45.62 30.12
N ALA A 192 23.76 -45.76 29.42
CA ALA A 192 22.93 -46.95 29.54
C ALA A 192 23.67 -48.20 29.06
N GLN A 193 24.40 -48.12 27.94
CA GLN A 193 25.19 -49.24 27.44
C GLN A 193 26.34 -49.59 28.40
N HIS A 194 27.08 -48.61 28.90
CA HIS A 194 28.28 -48.84 29.72
C HIS A 194 27.94 -49.56 31.03
N PHE A 195 26.93 -49.07 31.75
CA PHE A 195 26.61 -49.54 33.09
C PHE A 195 25.57 -50.68 33.14
N LEU A 196 24.80 -50.90 32.07
CA LEU A 196 23.65 -51.85 32.11
C LEU A 196 23.73 -53.00 31.10
N SER A 197 24.72 -53.01 30.20
CA SER A 197 24.89 -54.11 29.23
C SER A 197 25.42 -55.41 29.86
N ASN A 198 26.18 -55.31 30.96
CA ASN A 198 26.89 -56.43 31.61
C ASN A 198 26.15 -57.02 32.81
N LEU A 199 24.82 -57.07 32.73
CA LEU A 199 23.96 -57.55 33.82
C LEU A 199 23.33 -58.92 33.52
N PRO A 200 22.87 -59.69 34.54
CA PRO A 200 23.06 -59.44 35.96
C PRO A 200 24.56 -59.53 36.34
N PRO A 201 25.02 -58.84 37.41
CA PRO A 201 26.39 -59.00 37.86
C PRO A 201 26.66 -60.47 38.17
N ASP A 202 27.88 -60.95 37.97
CA ASP A 202 28.31 -62.32 38.31
C ASP A 202 28.18 -62.68 39.81
N ASN A 203 27.65 -61.79 40.65
CA ASN A 203 27.55 -61.94 42.09
C ASN A 203 26.09 -61.83 42.59
N GLU A 204 25.60 -62.92 43.19
CA GLU A 204 24.69 -62.98 44.35
C GLU A 204 23.46 -62.04 44.43
N PHE A 205 22.81 -61.70 43.31
CA PHE A 205 21.49 -61.08 43.39
C PHE A 205 20.37 -62.12 43.43
N ASN A 206 19.48 -62.01 44.42
CA ASN A 206 18.19 -62.67 44.39
C ASN A 206 17.36 -62.05 43.25
N ILE A 207 17.42 -62.66 42.07
CA ILE A 207 16.77 -62.18 40.85
C ILE A 207 15.26 -61.98 41.07
N GLU A 208 14.60 -62.87 41.82
CA GLU A 208 13.17 -62.77 42.10
C GLU A 208 12.80 -61.55 42.95
N GLU A 209 13.58 -61.25 43.97
CA GLU A 209 13.35 -60.10 44.86
C GLU A 209 13.61 -58.79 44.11
N THR A 210 14.67 -58.77 43.32
CA THR A 210 15.03 -57.63 42.46
C THR A 210 13.95 -57.38 41.39
N GLN A 211 13.40 -58.42 40.78
CA GLN A 211 12.28 -58.31 39.81
C GLN A 211 11.02 -57.73 40.47
N LYS A 212 10.67 -58.19 41.68
CA LYS A 212 9.50 -57.69 42.44
C LYS A 212 9.67 -56.22 42.80
N GLU A 213 10.85 -55.82 43.23
CA GLU A 213 11.17 -54.42 43.50
C GLU A 213 11.06 -53.58 42.23
N PHE A 214 11.56 -54.03 41.08
CA PHE A 214 11.41 -53.29 39.82
C PHE A 214 9.96 -53.16 39.39
N HIS A 215 9.14 -54.21 39.51
CA HIS A 215 7.70 -54.11 39.27
C HIS A 215 7.03 -53.03 40.13
N HIS A 216 7.51 -52.80 41.35
CA HIS A 216 6.98 -51.77 42.23
C HIS A 216 7.52 -50.37 41.91
N MET A 217 8.81 -50.26 41.55
CA MET A 217 9.48 -48.96 41.38
C MET A 217 9.36 -48.38 39.96
N ASN A 218 9.35 -49.21 38.92
CA ASN A 218 9.39 -48.76 37.53
C ASN A 218 8.63 -49.73 36.62
N SER A 219 7.52 -49.25 36.03
CA SER A 219 6.64 -50.07 35.17
C SER A 219 7.34 -50.62 33.93
N ILE A 220 8.39 -49.96 33.44
CA ILE A 220 9.15 -50.39 32.26
C ILE A 220 10.08 -51.52 32.66
N LEU A 221 10.98 -51.26 33.61
CA LEU A 221 11.98 -52.25 34.05
C LEU A 221 11.34 -53.49 34.68
N GLY A 222 10.20 -53.35 35.34
CA GLY A 222 9.45 -54.49 35.88
C GLY A 222 8.98 -55.48 34.81
N THR A 223 8.78 -55.04 33.57
CA THR A 223 8.29 -55.92 32.48
C THR A 223 9.40 -56.69 31.75
N ILE A 224 10.66 -56.53 32.17
CA ILE A 224 11.82 -57.12 31.50
C ILE A 224 12.35 -58.29 32.33
N SER A 225 12.64 -59.41 31.68
CA SER A 225 13.35 -60.53 32.32
C SER A 225 14.77 -60.11 32.71
N LEU A 226 15.26 -60.47 33.90
CA LEU A 226 16.62 -60.20 34.37
C LEU A 226 17.63 -61.33 34.03
N SER A 227 17.52 -61.94 32.86
CA SER A 227 18.40 -63.02 32.44
C SER A 227 19.70 -62.52 31.77
N ALA A 228 20.59 -63.44 31.41
CA ALA A 228 21.77 -63.13 30.59
C ALA A 228 21.49 -63.15 29.08
N SER A 229 20.23 -63.32 28.65
CA SER A 229 19.86 -63.40 27.23
C SER A 229 20.16 -62.10 26.49
N VAL A 230 20.39 -62.21 25.18
CA VAL A 230 20.60 -61.05 24.30
C VAL A 230 19.41 -60.09 24.36
N THR A 231 18.18 -60.64 24.35
CA THR A 231 16.93 -59.90 24.48
C THR A 231 16.85 -59.13 25.80
N SER A 232 17.11 -59.80 26.93
CA SER A 232 17.08 -59.17 28.25
C SER A 232 18.12 -58.04 28.36
N LYS A 233 19.35 -58.26 27.87
CA LYS A 233 20.40 -57.24 27.85
C LYS A 233 19.98 -56.02 27.02
N PHE A 234 19.50 -56.26 25.80
CA PHE A 234 19.00 -55.22 24.92
C PHE A 234 17.88 -54.39 25.59
N LEU A 235 16.85 -55.07 26.11
CA LEU A 235 15.69 -54.40 26.70
C LEU A 235 16.05 -53.64 27.99
N ARG A 236 16.96 -54.13 28.83
CA ARG A 236 17.40 -53.39 30.03
C ARG A 236 18.10 -52.08 29.68
N VAL A 237 19.00 -52.11 28.70
CA VAL A 237 19.66 -50.90 28.21
C VAL A 237 18.61 -49.91 27.69
N ARG A 238 17.67 -50.37 26.84
CA ARG A 238 16.61 -49.53 26.27
C ARG A 238 15.61 -49.02 27.32
N GLY A 239 15.22 -49.84 28.29
CA GLY A 239 14.35 -49.46 29.40
C GLY A 239 14.99 -48.40 30.31
N ALA A 240 16.30 -48.45 30.50
CA ALA A 240 17.03 -47.42 31.24
C ALA A 240 17.17 -46.12 30.45
N GLN A 241 17.46 -46.16 29.15
CA GLN A 241 17.42 -44.97 28.30
C GLN A 241 16.04 -44.30 28.38
N CYS A 242 14.97 -45.09 28.25
CA CYS A 242 13.60 -44.63 28.39
C CYS A 242 13.35 -43.97 29.77
N THR A 243 13.83 -44.58 30.85
CA THR A 243 13.71 -44.03 32.21
C THR A 243 14.45 -42.69 32.36
N ILE A 244 15.67 -42.59 31.85
CA ILE A 244 16.48 -41.36 31.90
C ILE A 244 15.80 -40.25 31.09
N VAL A 245 15.34 -40.53 29.87
CA VAL A 245 14.66 -39.54 29.02
C VAL A 245 13.35 -39.05 29.64
N HIS A 246 12.52 -39.95 30.18
CA HIS A 246 11.28 -39.54 30.83
C HIS A 246 11.55 -38.65 32.05
N ALA A 247 12.59 -38.95 32.83
CA ALA A 247 12.99 -38.12 33.95
C ALA A 247 13.49 -36.74 33.49
N ILE A 248 14.36 -36.69 32.47
CA ILE A 248 14.85 -35.42 31.89
C ILE A 248 13.68 -34.57 31.40
N HIS A 249 12.75 -35.16 30.64
CA HIS A 249 11.61 -34.43 30.12
C HIS A 249 10.75 -33.88 31.26
N LYS A 250 10.34 -34.76 32.19
CA LYS A 250 9.46 -34.39 33.32
C LYS A 250 10.07 -33.31 34.21
N LEU A 251 11.40 -33.31 34.38
CA LEU A 251 12.08 -32.41 35.30
C LEU A 251 12.56 -31.13 34.64
N PHE A 252 13.04 -31.17 33.40
CA PHE A 252 13.77 -30.05 32.79
C PHE A 252 13.11 -29.54 31.51
N TRP A 253 12.64 -30.42 30.63
CA TRP A 253 12.03 -30.02 29.35
C TRP A 253 10.52 -29.79 29.50
N GLN A 254 10.13 -29.05 30.53
CA GLN A 254 8.74 -28.68 30.77
C GLN A 254 8.49 -27.21 30.36
N PRO A 255 7.34 -26.90 29.74
CA PRO A 255 6.93 -25.52 29.50
C PRO A 255 7.03 -24.69 30.79
N PHE A 256 7.60 -23.49 30.71
CA PHE A 256 7.77 -22.59 31.86
C PHE A 256 8.52 -23.20 33.05
N TYR A 257 9.38 -24.19 32.82
CA TYR A 257 10.23 -24.76 33.87
C TYR A 257 11.16 -23.72 34.49
N ILE A 258 11.18 -23.69 35.83
CA ILE A 258 12.06 -22.87 36.67
C ILE A 258 12.68 -23.80 37.71
N THR A 259 14.01 -23.86 37.76
CA THR A 259 14.74 -24.81 38.61
C THR A 259 14.58 -24.54 40.11
N THR A 260 14.40 -23.29 40.50
CA THR A 260 14.34 -22.89 41.93
C THR A 260 13.00 -23.15 42.57
N GLN A 261 11.92 -23.04 41.79
CA GLN A 261 10.56 -23.16 42.26
C GLN A 261 9.68 -23.59 41.09
N PRO A 262 9.40 -24.91 40.97
CA PRO A 262 8.47 -25.40 39.96
C PRO A 262 7.12 -24.71 40.12
N LEU A 263 6.56 -24.26 39.00
CA LEU A 263 5.21 -23.71 38.98
C LEU A 263 4.19 -24.81 39.27
N SER A 264 3.03 -24.43 39.78
CA SER A 264 1.91 -25.37 39.88
C SER A 264 1.49 -25.84 38.48
N HIS A 265 0.91 -27.04 38.41
CA HIS A 265 0.40 -27.57 37.14
C HIS A 265 -0.65 -26.65 36.51
N GLU A 266 -1.51 -26.04 37.34
CA GLU A 266 -2.54 -25.09 36.89
C GLU A 266 -1.92 -23.83 36.26
N THR A 267 -0.93 -23.22 36.93
CA THR A 267 -0.23 -22.05 36.39
C THR A 267 0.48 -22.39 35.08
N THR A 268 1.15 -23.53 35.02
CA THR A 268 1.86 -24.00 33.81
C THR A 268 0.87 -24.23 32.66
N ALA A 269 -0.30 -24.80 32.94
CA ALA A 269 -1.34 -25.00 31.95
C ALA A 269 -1.90 -23.68 31.40
N ILE A 270 -2.15 -22.69 32.26
CA ILE A 270 -2.61 -21.35 31.85
C ILE A 270 -1.57 -20.67 30.95
N LEU A 271 -0.29 -20.67 31.35
CA LEU A 271 0.78 -20.08 30.54
C LEU A 271 0.92 -20.78 29.19
N SER A 272 0.78 -22.10 29.17
CA SER A 272 0.79 -22.90 27.93
C SER A 272 -0.39 -22.55 27.03
N GLN A 273 -1.60 -22.35 27.59
CA GLN A 273 -2.77 -21.91 26.82
C GLN A 273 -2.57 -20.53 26.20
N ILE A 274 -2.00 -19.57 26.94
CA ILE A 274 -1.66 -18.24 26.40
C ILE A 274 -0.67 -18.37 25.25
N THR A 275 0.37 -19.20 25.42
CA THR A 275 1.35 -19.51 24.36
C THR A 275 0.63 -19.99 23.09
N HIS A 276 -0.28 -20.96 23.22
CA HIS A 276 -0.97 -21.55 22.08
C HIS A 276 -1.93 -20.56 21.41
N ALA A 277 -2.63 -19.74 22.19
CA ALA A 277 -3.52 -18.70 21.67
C ALA A 277 -2.74 -17.65 20.87
N LEU A 278 -1.65 -17.11 21.46
CA LEU A 278 -0.80 -16.13 20.80
C LEU A 278 -0.13 -16.72 19.55
N ALA A 279 0.33 -17.97 19.62
CA ALA A 279 0.93 -18.64 18.46
C ALA A 279 -0.04 -18.79 17.27
N GLY A 280 -1.35 -18.84 17.54
CA GLY A 280 -2.39 -18.89 16.50
C GLY A 280 -2.68 -17.53 15.86
N GLU A 281 -2.39 -16.43 16.55
CA GLU A 281 -2.57 -15.06 16.05
C GLU A 281 -1.29 -14.52 15.40
N ASP A 282 -0.20 -14.46 16.16
CA ASP A 282 1.10 -13.98 15.72
C ASP A 282 2.24 -14.66 16.50
N ARG A 283 3.12 -15.32 15.75
CA ARG A 283 4.27 -16.06 16.26
C ARG A 283 5.36 -15.16 16.82
N HIS A 284 5.54 -13.94 16.30
CA HIS A 284 6.50 -12.99 16.87
C HIS A 284 6.04 -12.52 18.25
N THR A 285 4.75 -12.20 18.39
CA THR A 285 4.15 -11.82 19.67
C THR A 285 4.22 -12.96 20.70
N GLU A 286 3.91 -14.20 20.31
CA GLU A 286 4.07 -15.36 21.20
C GLU A 286 5.50 -15.51 21.70
N SER A 287 6.47 -15.51 20.77
CA SER A 287 7.89 -15.66 21.10
C SER A 287 8.34 -14.62 22.12
N LEU A 288 7.99 -13.34 21.89
CA LEU A 288 8.35 -12.26 22.79
C LEU A 288 7.69 -12.42 24.16
N TRP A 289 6.38 -12.74 24.18
CA TRP A 289 5.65 -12.96 25.42
C TRP A 289 6.23 -14.13 26.23
N ARG A 290 6.56 -15.25 25.58
CA ARG A 290 7.18 -16.41 26.21
C ARG A 290 8.54 -16.06 26.78
N PHE A 291 9.38 -15.36 26.01
CA PHE A 291 10.68 -14.88 26.47
C PHE A 291 10.57 -13.97 27.70
N LEU A 292 9.68 -12.97 27.66
CA LEU A 292 9.44 -12.06 28.78
C LEU A 292 8.91 -12.77 30.02
N SER A 293 8.03 -13.75 29.83
CA SER A 293 7.52 -14.59 30.91
C SER A 293 8.64 -15.38 31.56
N PHE A 294 9.50 -16.06 30.78
CA PHE A 294 10.68 -16.73 31.32
C PHE A 294 11.63 -15.77 32.03
N LYS A 295 11.83 -14.56 31.50
CA LYS A 295 12.67 -13.53 32.14
C LYS A 295 12.10 -13.04 33.47
N GLY A 296 10.78 -12.87 33.58
CA GLY A 296 10.12 -12.49 34.82
C GLY A 296 10.14 -13.60 35.87
N LEU A 297 10.15 -14.85 35.41
CA LEU A 297 10.17 -16.05 36.24
C LEU A 297 11.59 -16.49 36.68
N GLU A 298 12.63 -16.13 35.94
CA GLU A 298 14.03 -16.44 36.28
C GLU A 298 14.48 -15.68 37.54
N THR A 299 14.75 -16.40 38.63
CA THR A 299 15.52 -15.88 39.78
C THR A 299 17.00 -16.18 39.58
N ARG A 300 17.87 -15.20 39.90
CA ARG A 300 19.34 -15.36 39.77
C ARG A 300 19.89 -16.22 40.90
N THR A 301 19.86 -17.53 40.77
CA THR A 301 20.57 -18.44 41.68
C THR A 301 21.32 -19.50 40.91
N SER A 302 22.44 -19.95 41.49
CA SER A 302 23.27 -21.02 40.92
C SER A 302 22.51 -22.34 40.98
N GLN A 303 22.45 -23.05 39.86
CA GLN A 303 21.83 -24.38 39.78
C GLN A 303 22.85 -25.42 40.30
N ASP A 304 22.66 -25.90 41.53
CA ASP A 304 23.25 -27.17 41.96
C ASP A 304 22.23 -28.27 41.70
N ILE A 305 22.64 -29.37 41.07
CA ILE A 305 21.75 -30.48 40.69
C ILE A 305 22.16 -31.69 41.50
N HIS A 306 21.33 -32.07 42.47
CA HIS A 306 21.49 -33.34 43.15
C HIS A 306 20.86 -34.45 42.31
N VAL A 307 21.69 -35.34 41.76
CA VAL A 307 21.24 -36.45 40.91
C VAL A 307 20.23 -37.35 41.65
N GLU A 308 20.37 -37.50 42.96
CA GLU A 308 19.45 -38.24 43.82
C GLU A 308 18.01 -37.68 43.79
N GLU A 309 17.86 -36.36 43.69
CA GLU A 309 16.55 -35.68 43.66
C GLU A 309 15.78 -35.96 42.35
N THR A 310 16.48 -36.41 41.31
CA THR A 310 15.83 -36.79 40.05
C THR A 310 15.12 -38.15 40.11
N GLY A 311 15.40 -38.95 41.15
CA GLY A 311 14.89 -40.32 41.29
C GLY A 311 15.52 -41.34 40.34
N ILE A 312 16.26 -40.91 39.30
CA ILE A 312 16.90 -41.80 38.31
C ILE A 312 17.83 -42.81 39.00
N MET A 313 18.64 -42.33 39.94
CA MET A 313 19.54 -43.18 40.73
C MET A 313 18.78 -44.22 41.55
N GLY A 314 17.61 -43.89 42.09
CA GLY A 314 16.79 -44.83 42.86
C GLY A 314 16.44 -46.08 42.06
N PHE A 315 16.13 -45.92 40.77
CA PHE A 315 15.75 -47.02 39.88
C PHE A 315 16.98 -47.79 39.35
N LEU A 316 18.01 -47.09 38.89
CA LEU A 316 19.12 -47.72 38.17
C LEU A 316 20.24 -48.24 39.06
N ARG A 317 20.40 -47.70 40.28
CA ARG A 317 21.47 -48.09 41.22
C ARG A 317 21.41 -49.57 41.62
N ARG A 318 20.23 -50.21 41.57
CA ARG A 318 20.07 -51.65 41.85
C ARG A 318 20.56 -52.54 40.72
N LEU A 319 20.54 -52.03 39.50
CA LEU A 319 21.09 -52.72 38.34
C LEU A 319 22.62 -52.56 38.29
N ILE A 320 23.17 -51.47 38.82
CA ILE A 320 24.59 -51.14 38.67
C ILE A 320 25.40 -51.68 39.86
N PRO A 321 26.59 -52.27 39.65
CA PRO A 321 27.48 -52.67 40.74
C PRO A 321 27.83 -51.50 41.68
N ALA A 322 27.88 -51.75 42.99
CA ALA A 322 28.12 -50.70 43.99
C ALA A 322 29.41 -49.88 43.76
N LYS A 323 30.45 -50.53 43.22
CA LYS A 323 31.74 -49.91 42.87
C LYS A 323 31.62 -48.86 41.74
N GLU A 324 30.60 -48.97 40.90
CA GLU A 324 30.38 -48.11 39.73
C GLU A 324 29.36 -47.00 40.00
N HIS A 325 28.71 -46.99 41.16
CA HIS A 325 27.66 -46.00 41.50
C HIS A 325 28.14 -44.55 41.38
N ARG A 326 29.37 -44.24 41.80
CA ARG A 326 29.92 -42.88 41.70
C ARG A 326 30.17 -42.46 40.26
N ALA A 327 30.79 -43.34 39.46
CA ALA A 327 31.06 -43.06 38.05
C ALA A 327 29.75 -42.84 37.27
N PHE A 328 28.74 -43.67 37.54
CA PHE A 328 27.41 -43.51 36.97
C PHE A 328 26.75 -42.18 37.39
N GLU A 329 26.88 -41.79 38.66
CA GLU A 329 26.34 -40.53 39.15
C GLU A 329 27.00 -39.31 38.47
N ASP A 330 28.32 -39.33 38.31
CA ASP A 330 29.08 -38.24 37.67
C ASP A 330 28.71 -38.10 36.18
N GLU A 331 28.65 -39.20 35.43
CA GLU A 331 28.23 -39.18 34.02
C GLU A 331 26.76 -38.75 33.86
N LEU A 332 25.88 -39.23 34.73
CA LEU A 332 24.47 -38.83 34.72
C LEU A 332 24.34 -37.34 35.02
N ARG A 333 25.07 -36.81 36.00
CA ARG A 333 25.10 -35.38 36.31
C ARG A 333 25.49 -34.55 35.09
N GLU A 334 26.48 -34.97 34.32
CA GLU A 334 26.89 -34.28 33.09
C GLU A 334 25.75 -34.22 32.06
N ILE A 335 25.03 -35.34 31.85
CA ILE A 335 23.86 -35.40 30.96
C ILE A 335 22.75 -34.46 31.41
N LEU A 336 22.47 -34.42 32.72
CA LEU A 336 21.45 -33.54 33.28
C LEU A 336 21.83 -32.07 33.10
N GLN A 337 23.08 -31.71 33.35
CA GLN A 337 23.59 -30.35 33.14
C GLN A 337 23.50 -29.93 31.68
N GLU A 338 23.86 -30.81 30.74
CA GLU A 338 23.70 -30.52 29.31
C GLU A 338 22.23 -30.36 28.91
N SER A 339 21.34 -31.19 29.44
CA SER A 339 19.89 -31.09 29.19
C SER A 339 19.30 -29.77 29.69
N ILE A 340 19.74 -29.28 30.86
CA ILE A 340 19.34 -27.97 31.39
C ILE A 340 19.92 -26.83 30.55
N ARG A 341 21.19 -26.90 30.15
CA ARG A 341 21.81 -25.88 29.29
C ARG A 341 21.07 -25.77 27.96
N PHE A 342 20.76 -26.91 27.33
CA PHE A 342 19.94 -26.98 26.13
C PHE A 342 18.58 -26.30 26.34
N TRP A 343 17.86 -26.65 27.40
CA TRP A 343 16.55 -26.05 27.68
C TRP A 343 16.63 -24.54 27.95
N ASN A 344 17.66 -24.09 28.66
CA ASN A 344 17.88 -22.68 28.98
C ASN A 344 18.19 -21.82 27.75
N GLU A 345 18.82 -22.39 26.73
CA GLU A 345 19.00 -21.74 25.44
C GLU A 345 17.69 -21.73 24.67
N LEU A 346 17.02 -22.88 24.57
CA LEU A 346 15.79 -23.05 23.81
C LEU A 346 14.66 -22.13 24.28
N LYS A 347 14.49 -21.96 25.60
CA LYS A 347 13.45 -21.08 26.16
C LYS A 347 13.62 -19.61 25.78
N ARG A 348 14.83 -19.20 25.39
CA ARG A 348 15.16 -17.83 24.96
C ARG A 348 15.10 -17.64 23.45
N ASP A 349 14.90 -18.72 22.71
CA ASP A 349 14.81 -18.69 21.27
C ASP A 349 13.40 -18.31 20.80
N SER A 350 13.36 -17.72 19.61
CA SER A 350 12.16 -17.41 18.84
C SER A 350 11.32 -18.62 18.45
N CYS A 351 11.94 -19.80 18.37
CA CYS A 351 11.28 -21.04 18.01
C CYS A 351 10.46 -21.63 19.17
N LEU A 352 9.19 -21.99 18.91
CA LEU A 352 8.44 -22.87 19.82
C LEU A 352 8.86 -24.31 19.55
N VAL A 353 8.96 -25.12 20.59
CA VAL A 353 9.36 -26.52 20.48
C VAL A 353 8.40 -27.41 21.26
N GLU A 354 8.02 -28.51 20.61
CA GLU A 354 7.16 -29.55 21.19
C GLU A 354 7.97 -30.86 21.31
N PHE A 355 7.83 -31.54 22.45
CA PHE A 355 8.44 -32.83 22.72
C PHE A 355 7.35 -33.91 22.73
N ASP A 356 7.42 -34.83 21.79
CA ASP A 356 6.54 -35.98 21.69
C ASP A 356 7.25 -37.21 22.27
N LEU A 357 6.77 -37.65 23.44
CA LEU A 357 7.28 -38.83 24.16
C LEU A 357 6.39 -40.07 23.96
N GLN A 358 5.37 -39.99 23.10
CA GLN A 358 4.38 -41.06 22.94
C GLN A 358 4.53 -41.70 21.56
N PRO A 359 5.53 -42.59 21.38
CA PRO A 359 5.66 -43.33 20.14
C PRO A 359 4.39 -44.15 19.88
N PRO A 360 3.91 -44.18 18.62
CA PRO A 360 2.77 -45.01 18.25
C PRO A 360 3.09 -46.50 18.44
N ALA A 361 2.08 -47.36 18.37
CA ALA A 361 2.24 -48.81 18.52
C ALA A 361 3.15 -49.43 17.44
N VAL A 362 3.15 -48.85 16.24
CA VAL A 362 3.94 -49.28 15.08
C VAL A 362 4.71 -48.07 14.55
N CYS A 363 5.91 -48.29 14.02
CA CYS A 363 6.77 -47.23 13.50
C CYS A 363 6.05 -46.37 12.46
N SER A 364 6.17 -45.05 12.61
CA SER A 364 5.51 -44.05 11.76
C SER A 364 6.45 -42.89 11.42
N PRO A 365 6.09 -42.01 10.46
CA PRO A 365 6.95 -40.89 10.08
C PRO A 365 7.32 -39.98 11.25
N GLY A 366 8.61 -39.66 11.34
CA GLY A 366 9.17 -38.87 12.45
C GLY A 366 9.63 -39.71 13.64
N TRP A 367 9.56 -41.04 13.55
CA TRP A 367 10.15 -41.96 14.51
C TRP A 367 11.12 -42.94 13.83
N VAL A 368 12.14 -43.35 14.57
CA VAL A 368 13.13 -44.36 14.18
C VAL A 368 13.00 -45.55 15.12
N ALA A 369 12.87 -46.74 14.54
CA ALA A 369 12.86 -48.00 15.28
C ALA A 369 14.29 -48.37 15.69
N GLU A 370 14.46 -48.68 16.96
CA GLU A 370 15.66 -49.29 17.51
C GLU A 370 15.37 -50.77 17.75
N ASP A 371 15.86 -51.60 16.83
CA ASP A 371 15.74 -53.05 16.91
C ASP A 371 17.04 -53.71 17.39
N CYS A 372 16.95 -54.98 17.74
CA CYS A 372 18.08 -55.78 18.19
C CYS A 372 18.62 -56.60 17.01
N PRO A 373 19.77 -56.22 16.41
CA PRO A 373 20.29 -56.85 15.19
C PRO A 373 20.53 -58.36 15.37
N GLU A 374 20.99 -58.77 16.57
CA GLU A 374 21.26 -60.16 16.90
C GLU A 374 20.00 -61.03 16.94
N LEU A 375 18.82 -60.42 17.01
CA LEU A 375 17.54 -61.12 16.90
C LEU A 375 17.06 -61.22 15.46
N GLU A 376 17.62 -60.54 14.47
CA GLU A 376 17.16 -60.64 13.06
C GLU A 376 17.52 -61.99 12.43
N ASP A 377 18.67 -62.56 12.78
CA ASP A 377 19.21 -63.80 12.19
C ASP A 377 18.60 -65.11 12.73
N VAL A 378 17.81 -65.05 13.80
CA VAL A 378 17.23 -66.25 14.39
C VAL A 378 15.97 -66.63 13.61
N ASN A 379 15.98 -67.78 12.92
CA ASN A 379 14.83 -68.29 12.18
C ASN A 379 13.77 -68.85 13.16
N VAL A 380 12.96 -67.99 13.78
CA VAL A 380 11.91 -68.40 14.72
C VAL A 380 10.68 -68.82 13.92
N LYS A 381 10.38 -70.12 13.95
CA LYS A 381 9.09 -70.67 13.57
C LYS A 381 8.02 -70.05 14.47
N SER A 382 7.37 -69.00 14.01
CA SER A 382 6.24 -68.37 14.69
C SER A 382 5.09 -69.36 14.81
N LYS A 383 4.87 -69.89 16.03
CA LYS A 383 3.55 -70.40 16.40
C LYS A 383 2.71 -69.19 16.78
N GLU A 384 1.81 -68.77 15.90
CA GLU A 384 0.91 -67.62 16.09
C GLU A 384 -0.18 -67.84 17.18
N ASP A 385 -0.27 -69.03 17.79
CA ASP A 385 -1.35 -69.39 18.71
C ASP A 385 -0.99 -69.24 20.20
N SER A 386 -0.61 -68.03 20.62
CA SER A 386 -0.49 -67.69 22.04
C SER A 386 -1.68 -66.82 22.47
N ALA A 387 -2.65 -67.43 23.17
CA ALA A 387 -3.84 -66.75 23.71
C ALA A 387 -3.56 -65.78 24.90
N HIS A 388 -2.29 -65.49 25.19
CA HIS A 388 -1.90 -64.61 26.29
C HIS A 388 -1.65 -63.19 25.80
N LYS A 389 -2.24 -62.20 26.49
CA LYS A 389 -2.02 -60.78 26.19
C LYS A 389 -0.55 -60.43 26.48
N PRO A 390 0.14 -59.72 25.57
CA PRO A 390 1.50 -59.26 25.82
C PRO A 390 1.53 -58.34 27.05
N THR A 391 2.52 -58.56 27.92
CA THR A 391 2.76 -57.76 29.14
C THR A 391 3.17 -56.33 28.80
N ILE A 392 3.87 -56.15 27.67
CA ILE A 392 4.26 -54.84 27.14
C ILE A 392 3.20 -54.40 26.13
N GLN A 393 2.48 -53.33 26.46
CA GLN A 393 1.36 -52.80 25.65
C GLN A 393 1.65 -51.42 25.05
N GLN A 394 2.82 -50.86 25.34
CA GLN A 394 3.20 -49.50 24.92
C GLN A 394 4.63 -49.51 24.38
N SER A 395 4.84 -48.77 23.29
CA SER A 395 6.16 -48.52 22.72
C SER A 395 6.99 -47.69 23.71
N TRP A 396 8.30 -47.97 23.78
CA TRP A 396 9.20 -47.28 24.70
C TRP A 396 9.92 -46.15 23.98
N CYS A 397 9.76 -44.92 24.49
CA CYS A 397 10.44 -43.74 23.97
C CYS A 397 11.90 -43.70 24.49
N LEU A 398 12.85 -43.93 23.59
CA LEU A 398 14.29 -43.86 23.88
C LEU A 398 14.85 -42.46 23.74
N PHE A 399 14.23 -41.64 22.87
CA PHE A 399 14.47 -40.22 22.74
C PHE A 399 13.25 -39.57 22.08
N PRO A 400 12.76 -38.42 22.57
CA PRO A 400 11.53 -37.83 22.06
C PRO A 400 11.66 -37.42 20.60
N LYS A 401 10.56 -37.49 19.88
CA LYS A 401 10.40 -36.77 18.62
C LYS A 401 10.23 -35.30 18.95
N ILE A 402 10.96 -34.44 18.25
CA ILE A 402 10.98 -33.00 18.58
C ILE A 402 10.51 -32.22 17.36
N ILE A 403 9.55 -31.34 17.58
CA ILE A 403 8.94 -30.53 16.53
C ILE A 403 9.31 -29.07 16.79
N PHE A 404 10.06 -28.49 15.85
CA PHE A 404 10.42 -27.08 15.85
C PHE A 404 9.41 -26.29 15.01
N HIS A 405 8.89 -25.22 15.59
CA HIS A 405 8.01 -24.26 14.95
C HIS A 405 8.74 -22.91 14.85
N PRO A 406 9.65 -22.74 13.89
CA PRO A 406 10.31 -21.46 13.65
C PRO A 406 9.28 -20.42 13.18
N VAL A 407 9.55 -19.13 13.42
CA VAL A 407 8.56 -18.09 13.11
C VAL A 407 8.40 -17.89 11.59
N ASP A 408 9.50 -17.81 10.85
CA ASP A 408 9.49 -17.47 9.42
C ASP A 408 9.74 -18.68 8.51
N ALA A 409 9.67 -19.90 9.05
CA ALA A 409 9.98 -21.12 8.30
C ALA A 409 8.98 -22.24 8.55
N LYS A 410 9.05 -23.28 7.71
CA LYS A 410 8.21 -24.47 7.88
C LYS A 410 8.62 -25.22 9.14
N LYS A 411 7.66 -25.95 9.72
CA LYS A 411 7.93 -26.88 10.81
C LYS A 411 9.04 -27.85 10.44
N ILE A 412 10.00 -28.05 11.35
CA ILE A 412 11.08 -29.02 11.22
C ILE A 412 10.86 -30.11 12.26
N ILE A 413 11.04 -31.36 11.86
CA ILE A 413 10.82 -32.52 12.72
C ILE A 413 12.16 -33.23 12.86
N VAL A 414 12.65 -33.29 14.09
CA VAL A 414 13.77 -34.15 14.48
C VAL A 414 13.18 -35.49 14.91
N SER A 415 13.65 -36.56 14.28
CA SER A 415 13.12 -37.88 14.51
C SER A 415 13.34 -38.35 15.95
N GLY A 416 12.29 -38.89 16.55
CA GLY A 416 12.37 -39.60 17.82
C GLY A 416 12.89 -41.03 17.64
N TYR A 417 13.27 -41.67 18.74
CA TYR A 417 13.79 -43.04 18.75
C TYR A 417 12.96 -43.87 19.72
N ALA A 418 12.55 -45.07 19.30
CA ALA A 418 11.69 -45.92 20.12
C ALA A 418 11.91 -47.41 19.88
N VAL A 419 11.56 -48.23 20.88
CA VAL A 419 11.29 -49.66 20.70
C VAL A 419 9.78 -49.83 20.58
N PHE A 420 9.31 -50.33 19.44
CA PHE A 420 7.88 -50.45 19.14
C PHE A 420 7.27 -51.73 19.69
N VAL A 421 5.94 -51.72 19.94
CA VAL A 421 5.22 -52.87 20.51
C VAL A 421 5.37 -54.14 19.65
N ASP A 422 5.46 -53.98 18.34
CA ASP A 422 5.64 -55.06 17.37
C ASP A 422 7.10 -55.55 17.24
N SER A 423 8.04 -54.95 18.00
CA SER A 423 9.44 -55.34 18.01
C SER A 423 9.61 -56.79 18.45
N ARG A 424 10.53 -57.48 17.78
CA ARG A 424 10.89 -58.86 18.08
C ARG A 424 11.43 -59.02 19.50
N ALA A 425 12.13 -58.02 20.02
CA ALA A 425 12.69 -58.05 21.37
C ALA A 425 11.58 -58.16 22.44
N PHE A 426 10.46 -57.45 22.27
CA PHE A 426 9.33 -57.56 23.20
C PHE A 426 8.67 -58.93 23.16
N ARG A 427 8.47 -59.51 21.97
CA ARG A 427 7.93 -60.87 21.83
C ARG A 427 8.81 -61.92 22.52
N GLU A 428 10.12 -61.90 22.24
CA GLU A 428 11.05 -62.86 22.83
C GLU A 428 11.15 -62.70 24.35
N ASN A 429 11.04 -61.47 24.88
CA ASN A 429 11.01 -61.23 26.33
C ASN A 429 9.74 -61.80 26.97
N CYS A 430 8.58 -61.67 26.34
CA CYS A 430 7.36 -62.33 26.83
C CYS A 430 7.50 -63.86 26.84
N ASP A 431 8.10 -64.44 25.80
CA ASP A 431 8.37 -65.88 25.75
C ASP A 431 9.42 -66.33 26.78
N GLU A 432 10.42 -65.50 27.06
CA GLU A 432 11.41 -65.75 28.10
C GLU A 432 10.81 -65.71 29.51
N ILE A 433 9.99 -64.70 29.82
CA ILE A 433 9.27 -64.62 31.10
C ILE A 433 8.38 -65.84 31.28
N ARG A 434 7.63 -66.23 30.24
CA ARG A 434 6.77 -67.42 30.28
C ARG A 434 7.56 -68.69 30.56
N ARG A 435 8.67 -68.92 29.85
CA ARG A 435 9.55 -70.08 30.09
C ARG A 435 10.03 -70.11 31.54
N HIS A 436 10.42 -68.96 32.09
CA HIS A 436 10.89 -68.87 33.45
C HIS A 436 9.78 -69.13 34.48
N GLU A 437 8.57 -68.62 34.26
CA GLU A 437 7.40 -68.90 35.10
C GLU A 437 7.01 -70.38 35.09
N GLU A 438 7.05 -71.03 33.91
CA GLU A 438 6.80 -72.46 33.75
C GLU A 438 7.85 -73.31 34.47
N GLU A 439 9.14 -72.96 34.35
CA GLU A 439 10.24 -73.61 35.07
C GLU A 439 10.05 -73.49 36.59
N ILE A 440 9.74 -72.29 37.10
CA ILE A 440 9.48 -72.06 38.51
C ILE A 440 8.27 -72.88 38.99
N ALA A 441 7.17 -72.88 38.23
CA ALA A 441 5.98 -73.66 38.57
C ALA A 441 6.27 -75.17 38.61
N GLN A 442 7.07 -75.67 37.68
CA GLN A 442 7.48 -77.08 37.63
C GLN A 442 8.41 -77.45 38.78
N VAL A 443 9.36 -76.57 39.14
CA VAL A 443 10.23 -76.75 40.32
C VAL A 443 9.40 -76.76 41.60
N ARG A 444 8.45 -75.83 41.77
CA ARG A 444 7.52 -75.80 42.92
C ARG A 444 6.67 -77.07 43.01
N MET A 445 6.12 -77.55 41.89
CA MET A 445 5.37 -78.81 41.84
C MET A 445 6.24 -80.02 42.22
N ASN A 446 7.51 -80.04 41.79
CA ASN A 446 8.46 -81.12 42.13
C ASN A 446 8.92 -81.09 43.59
N LEU A 447 9.01 -79.90 44.20
CA LEU A 447 9.27 -79.73 45.64
C LEU A 447 8.11 -80.21 46.51
N VAL A 448 6.86 -79.93 46.11
CA VAL A 448 5.65 -80.41 46.81
C VAL A 448 5.45 -81.92 46.67
N ARG A 449 5.96 -82.53 45.59
CA ARG A 449 5.84 -83.99 45.32
C ARG A 449 6.93 -84.87 45.95
N ARG A 450 7.93 -84.31 46.65
CA ARG A 450 8.89 -85.14 47.43
C ARG A 450 8.24 -85.56 48.76
N PRO A 451 7.98 -86.86 49.00
CA PRO A 451 7.49 -87.31 50.30
C PRO A 451 8.60 -87.12 51.34
N THR A 452 8.24 -86.60 52.51
CA THR A 452 9.04 -86.63 53.73
C THR A 452 9.29 -88.08 54.17
N LEU A 453 10.29 -88.74 53.58
CA LEU A 453 10.84 -89.99 54.10
C LEU A 453 11.70 -89.70 55.34
N ARG A 454 11.05 -89.47 56.49
CA ARG A 454 11.70 -89.59 57.82
C ARG A 454 10.66 -89.64 58.94
N ALA A 455 10.29 -90.86 59.34
CA ALA A 455 10.10 -91.29 60.74
C ALA A 455 9.42 -92.68 60.79
N ALA A 456 10.20 -93.75 60.59
CA ALA A 456 9.81 -95.11 60.97
C ALA A 456 11.05 -95.89 61.43
N ALA A 457 11.62 -95.45 62.54
CA ALA A 457 12.47 -96.19 63.47
C ALA A 457 12.38 -95.36 64.75
N VAL A 458 11.79 -95.84 65.85
CA VAL A 458 12.34 -96.85 66.75
C VAL A 458 11.20 -97.33 67.66
N SER A 459 11.04 -98.64 67.80
CA SER A 459 10.31 -99.26 68.91
C SER A 459 11.25 -99.37 70.11
N PRO A 460 10.88 -98.97 71.34
CA PRO A 460 11.63 -99.35 72.52
C PRO A 460 11.09 -100.67 73.05
N SER A 461 11.97 -101.66 73.09
CA SER A 461 11.84 -102.86 73.93
C SER A 461 12.56 -102.58 75.23
N THR A 462 11.79 -102.45 76.32
CA THR A 462 11.96 -103.07 77.64
C THR A 462 10.81 -102.60 78.53
#